data_AF-X1GZM7-F1
#
_entry.id   AF-X1GZM7-F1
#
_cell.length_a   1.000
_cell.length_b   1.000
_cell.length_c   1.000
_cell.angle_alpha   90.00
_cell.angle_beta   90.00
_cell.angle_gamma   90.00
#
_symmetry.space_group_name_H-M   'P 1'
#
loop_
_entity.id
_entity.type
_entity.pdbx_description
1 polymer ?
#
loop_
_entity_poly.entity_id
_entity_poly.type
_entity_poly.pdbx_seq_one_letter_code
_entity_poly.pdbx_strand_id
1 'polypeptide(L)'
;MVEVKPQSEITENFVAGAARAPAKYKKGVQRADWQTKAASEAAESNYAAGVSEAAANRTRQKGVQDVSNADWQREAADKGAKRIGPGMTAAAGKQAAKWAPYRSFLEGLSLPEKTRNATENITNRSIPVAQGMQDMKRGGAS
;
A
#
# COMPACT_ATOMS: atom_id res chain seq x y z
N MET A 1 -35.28 -12.75 20.69
CA MET A 1 -34.30 -11.65 20.59
C MET A 1 -32.94 -12.24 20.87
N VAL A 2 -31.91 -11.91 20.08
CA VAL A 2 -30.53 -12.36 20.38
C VAL A 2 -30.02 -11.54 21.56
N GLU A 3 -29.56 -12.19 22.62
CA GLU A 3 -28.95 -11.52 23.76
C GLU A 3 -27.57 -10.98 23.37
N VAL A 4 -27.37 -9.67 23.56
CA VAL A 4 -26.11 -8.99 23.24
C VAL A 4 -25.63 -8.28 24.50
N LYS A 5 -24.36 -8.52 24.84
CA LYS A 5 -23.70 -7.88 25.97
C LYS A 5 -23.75 -6.35 25.87
N PRO A 6 -23.78 -5.62 26.99
CA PRO A 6 -23.63 -4.18 26.98
C PRO A 6 -22.33 -3.75 26.31
N GLN A 7 -22.36 -2.62 25.59
CA GLN A 7 -21.19 -2.08 24.87
C GLN A 7 -19.98 -1.86 25.81
N SER A 8 -20.23 -1.46 27.05
CA SER A 8 -19.19 -1.31 28.08
C SER A 8 -18.48 -2.62 28.38
N GLU A 9 -19.22 -3.71 28.55
CA GLU A 9 -18.67 -5.04 28.80
C GLU A 9 -17.88 -5.56 27.59
N ILE A 10 -18.35 -5.32 26.37
CA ILE A 10 -17.62 -5.66 25.14
C ILE A 10 -16.27 -4.91 25.09
N THR A 11 -16.28 -3.62 25.44
CA THR A 11 -15.09 -2.77 25.44
C THR A 11 -14.08 -3.22 26.49
N GLU A 12 -14.54 -3.50 27.70
CA GLU A 12 -13.70 -4.00 28.79
C GLU A 12 -13.05 -5.34 28.44
N ASN A 13 -13.84 -6.29 27.92
CA ASN A 13 -13.34 -7.58 27.46
C ASN A 13 -12.29 -7.45 26.36
N PHE A 14 -12.48 -6.51 25.41
CA PHE A 14 -11.52 -6.24 24.35
C PHE A 14 -10.17 -5.74 24.91
N VAL A 15 -10.21 -4.77 25.83
CA VAL A 15 -9.01 -4.21 26.47
C VAL A 15 -8.29 -5.28 27.30
N ALA A 16 -9.02 -6.06 28.10
CA ALA A 16 -8.45 -7.16 28.88
C ALA A 16 -7.79 -8.23 28.01
N GLY A 17 -8.28 -8.43 26.79
CA GLY A 17 -7.71 -9.33 25.79
C GLY A 17 -6.37 -8.87 25.21
N ALA A 18 -6.10 -7.56 25.20
CA ALA A 18 -4.95 -6.96 24.51
C ALA A 18 -3.59 -7.49 25.03
N ALA A 19 -3.48 -7.80 26.33
CA ALA A 19 -2.24 -8.34 26.91
C ALA A 19 -1.88 -9.74 26.38
N ARG A 20 -2.89 -10.55 26.02
CA ARG A 20 -2.71 -11.95 25.57
C ARG A 20 -2.64 -12.08 24.06
N ALA A 21 -3.19 -11.11 23.33
CA ALA A 21 -3.30 -11.16 21.87
C ALA A 21 -1.94 -11.30 21.14
N PRO A 22 -0.85 -10.60 21.51
CA PRO A 22 0.39 -10.64 20.74
C PRO A 22 1.03 -12.03 20.65
N ALA A 23 1.08 -12.77 21.77
CA ALA A 23 1.67 -14.11 21.80
C ALA A 23 0.84 -15.11 20.99
N LYS A 24 -0.49 -15.05 21.09
CA LYS A 24 -1.40 -15.91 20.32
C LYS A 24 -1.33 -15.58 18.83
N TYR A 25 -1.34 -14.30 18.49
CA TYR A 25 -1.20 -13.81 17.11
C TYR A 25 0.10 -14.31 16.47
N LYS A 26 1.24 -14.14 17.14
CA LYS A 26 2.55 -14.60 16.65
C LYS A 26 2.52 -16.10 16.33
N LYS A 27 2.04 -16.93 17.26
CA LYS A 27 1.92 -18.39 17.05
C LYS A 27 0.99 -18.74 15.88
N GLY A 28 -0.12 -18.01 15.73
CA GLY A 28 -1.06 -18.20 14.62
C GLY A 28 -0.44 -17.89 13.26
N VAL A 29 0.18 -16.72 13.12
CA VAL A 29 0.84 -16.29 11.87
C VAL A 29 1.96 -17.24 11.47
N GLN A 30 2.75 -17.74 12.43
CA GLN A 30 3.83 -18.68 12.14
C GLN A 30 3.35 -20.05 11.62
N ARG A 31 2.08 -20.42 11.85
CA ARG A 31 1.48 -21.67 11.35
C ARG A 31 0.69 -21.48 10.06
N ALA A 32 0.34 -20.25 9.71
CA ALA A 32 -0.57 -19.97 8.61
C ALA A 32 0.17 -20.04 7.26
N ASP A 33 -0.34 -20.84 6.34
CA ASP A 33 -0.04 -20.70 4.92
C ASP A 33 -1.09 -19.79 4.28
N TRP A 34 -0.75 -18.50 4.19
CA TRP A 34 -1.61 -17.52 3.54
C TRP A 34 -1.38 -17.49 2.03
N GLN A 35 -0.18 -17.86 1.55
CA GLN A 35 0.26 -17.58 0.19
C GLN A 35 -0.37 -18.53 -0.82
N THR A 36 -0.41 -19.84 -0.54
CA THR A 36 -0.84 -20.84 -1.53
C THR A 36 -2.23 -20.54 -2.09
N LYS A 37 -3.19 -20.21 -1.22
CA LYS A 37 -4.55 -19.85 -1.66
C LYS A 37 -4.62 -18.46 -2.26
N ALA A 38 -3.90 -17.49 -1.69
CA ALA A 38 -3.92 -16.11 -2.14
C ALA A 38 -3.28 -15.92 -3.53
N ALA A 39 -2.35 -16.77 -3.93
CA ALA A 39 -1.68 -16.73 -5.23
C ALA A 39 -2.42 -17.51 -6.33
N SER A 40 -3.59 -18.10 -6.03
CA SER A 40 -4.35 -18.89 -7.00
C SER A 40 -5.09 -18.01 -8.02
N GLU A 41 -5.33 -18.55 -9.22
CA GLU A 41 -6.15 -17.88 -10.25
C GLU A 41 -7.57 -17.57 -9.75
N ALA A 42 -8.13 -18.46 -8.92
CA ALA A 42 -9.43 -18.23 -8.29
C ALA A 42 -9.42 -16.98 -7.39
N ALA A 43 -8.32 -16.74 -6.67
CA ALA A 43 -8.18 -15.53 -5.86
C ALA A 43 -8.11 -14.27 -6.74
N GLU A 44 -7.40 -14.31 -7.87
CA GLU A 44 -7.35 -13.20 -8.82
C GLU A 44 -8.73 -12.91 -9.43
N SER A 45 -9.46 -13.95 -9.83
CA SER A 45 -10.84 -13.82 -10.35
C SER A 45 -11.78 -13.19 -9.33
N ASN A 46 -11.72 -13.66 -8.07
CA ASN A 46 -12.52 -13.09 -6.98
C ASN A 46 -12.14 -11.62 -6.70
N TYR A 47 -10.86 -11.29 -6.77
CA TYR A 47 -10.39 -9.91 -6.62
C TYR A 47 -10.96 -9.00 -7.71
N ALA A 48 -10.88 -9.42 -8.98
CA ALA A 48 -11.40 -8.65 -10.11
C ALA A 48 -12.92 -8.40 -10.00
N ALA A 49 -13.68 -9.43 -9.60
CA ALA A 49 -15.10 -9.31 -9.35
C ALA A 49 -15.40 -8.31 -8.21
N GLY A 50 -14.71 -8.45 -7.07
CA GLY A 50 -14.88 -7.57 -5.91
C GLY A 50 -14.51 -6.12 -6.18
N VAL A 51 -13.44 -5.86 -6.96
CA VAL A 51 -13.08 -4.50 -7.38
C VAL A 51 -14.16 -3.88 -8.26
N SER A 52 -14.73 -4.66 -9.18
CA SER A 52 -15.80 -4.21 -10.07
C SER A 52 -17.07 -3.84 -9.27
N GLU A 53 -17.44 -4.70 -8.33
CA GLU A 53 -18.56 -4.44 -7.42
C GLU A 53 -18.31 -3.20 -6.55
N ALA A 54 -17.11 -3.08 -5.96
CA ALA A 54 -16.72 -1.95 -5.14
C ALA A 54 -16.80 -0.62 -5.91
N ALA A 55 -16.38 -0.61 -7.18
CA ALA A 55 -16.47 0.54 -8.06
C ALA A 55 -17.93 0.91 -8.34
N ALA A 56 -18.77 -0.06 -8.71
CA ALA A 56 -20.20 0.14 -8.94
C ALA A 56 -20.90 0.71 -7.69
N ASN A 57 -20.56 0.17 -6.51
CA ASN A 57 -21.15 0.54 -5.23
C ASN A 57 -20.52 1.79 -4.59
N ARG A 58 -19.48 2.36 -5.20
CA ARG A 58 -18.68 3.49 -4.71
C ARG A 58 -18.18 3.29 -3.27
N THR A 59 -17.83 2.06 -2.90
CA THR A 59 -17.46 1.70 -1.52
C THR A 59 -16.27 2.52 -1.02
N ARG A 60 -15.29 2.80 -1.88
CA ARG A 60 -14.14 3.66 -1.55
C ARG A 60 -14.57 5.07 -1.13
N GLN A 61 -15.49 5.69 -1.88
CA GLN A 61 -15.94 7.04 -1.57
C GLN A 61 -16.65 7.08 -0.22
N LYS A 62 -17.56 6.12 -0.01
CA LYS A 62 -18.33 6.00 1.24
C LYS A 62 -17.38 5.80 2.44
N GLY A 63 -16.45 4.86 2.36
CA GLY A 63 -15.50 4.62 3.45
C GLY A 63 -14.56 5.80 3.74
N VAL A 64 -14.24 6.63 2.74
CA VAL A 64 -13.47 7.88 2.96
C VAL A 64 -14.32 8.93 3.68
N GLN A 65 -15.64 8.97 3.44
CA GLN A 65 -16.54 9.89 4.13
C GLN A 65 -16.72 9.56 5.61
N ASP A 66 -16.47 8.31 6.00
CA ASP A 66 -16.57 7.85 7.39
C ASP A 66 -15.38 8.28 8.28
N VAL A 67 -14.34 8.88 7.70
CA VAL A 67 -13.14 9.34 8.42
C VAL A 67 -12.93 10.82 8.18
N SER A 68 -12.90 11.61 9.25
CA SER A 68 -12.62 13.04 9.14
C SER A 68 -11.14 13.30 8.84
N ASN A 69 -10.85 14.40 8.15
CA ASN A 69 -9.47 14.83 7.91
C ASN A 69 -8.71 15.07 9.23
N ALA A 70 -9.37 15.60 10.25
CA ALA A 70 -8.77 15.86 11.56
C ALA A 70 -8.39 14.56 12.28
N ASP A 71 -9.24 13.54 12.23
CA ASP A 71 -8.95 12.24 12.83
C ASP A 71 -7.77 11.56 12.13
N TRP A 72 -7.75 11.60 10.79
CA TRP A 72 -6.63 11.06 10.01
C TRP A 72 -5.31 11.79 10.33
N GLN A 73 -5.32 13.12 10.37
CA GLN A 73 -4.12 13.91 10.69
C GLN A 73 -3.58 13.59 12.08
N ARG A 74 -4.45 13.52 13.09
CA ARG A 74 -4.09 13.17 14.47
C ARG A 74 -3.43 11.78 14.53
N GLU A 75 -4.08 10.78 13.95
CA GLU A 75 -3.58 9.40 13.95
C GLU A 75 -2.26 9.24 13.18
N ALA A 76 -2.12 9.92 12.04
CA ALA A 76 -0.89 9.93 11.27
C ALA A 76 0.26 10.60 12.03
N ALA A 77 0.00 11.74 12.69
CA ALA A 77 1.01 12.45 13.49
C ALA A 77 1.42 11.63 14.73
N ASP A 78 0.45 11.09 15.48
CA ASP A 78 0.74 10.47 16.78
C ASP A 78 1.28 9.05 16.66
N LYS A 79 0.70 8.24 15.76
CA LYS A 79 1.08 6.83 15.58
C LYS A 79 1.97 6.64 14.37
N GLY A 80 1.67 7.31 13.26
CA GLY A 80 2.43 7.18 12.02
C GLY A 80 3.87 7.68 12.16
N ALA A 81 4.08 8.87 12.73
CA ALA A 81 5.42 9.44 12.91
C ALA A 81 6.34 8.55 13.76
N LYS A 82 5.80 7.87 14.77
CA LYS A 82 6.55 6.93 15.63
C LYS A 82 6.92 5.62 14.91
N ARG A 83 6.13 5.21 13.91
CA ARG A 83 6.28 3.91 13.22
C ARG A 83 7.13 4.00 11.96
N ILE A 84 7.12 5.15 11.27
CA ILE A 84 7.72 5.27 9.94
C ILE A 84 9.25 5.07 9.95
N GLY A 85 9.97 5.65 10.92
CA GLY A 85 11.43 5.56 11.00
C GLY A 85 11.96 4.12 11.13
N PRO A 86 11.50 3.34 12.13
CA PRO A 86 11.87 1.92 12.25
C PRO A 86 11.48 1.09 11.03
N GLY A 87 10.30 1.35 10.44
CA GLY A 87 9.83 0.67 9.23
C GLY A 87 10.72 0.94 8.02
N MET A 88 11.14 2.20 7.81
CA MET A 88 12.06 2.58 6.74
C MET A 88 13.43 1.91 6.92
N THR A 89 13.96 1.92 8.14
CA THR A 89 15.26 1.32 8.45
C THR A 89 15.25 -0.19 8.18
N ALA A 90 14.23 -0.90 8.65
CA ALA A 90 14.07 -2.33 8.42
C ALA A 90 13.84 -2.66 6.93
N ALA A 91 13.24 -1.76 6.17
CA ALA A 91 12.94 -1.95 4.75
C ALA A 91 14.05 -1.45 3.81
N ALA A 92 15.15 -0.87 4.31
CA ALA A 92 16.17 -0.20 3.49
C ALA A 92 16.72 -1.10 2.37
N GLY A 93 17.07 -2.35 2.68
CA GLY A 93 17.55 -3.30 1.67
C GLY A 93 16.48 -3.66 0.62
N LYS A 94 15.21 -3.84 1.04
CA LYS A 94 14.09 -4.09 0.13
C LYS A 94 13.81 -2.88 -0.76
N GLN A 95 13.93 -1.67 -0.22
CA GLN A 95 13.79 -0.44 -0.98
C GLN A 95 14.90 -0.35 -2.03
N ALA A 96 16.16 -0.57 -1.66
CA ALA A 96 17.29 -0.54 -2.58
C ALA A 96 17.13 -1.57 -3.71
N ALA A 97 16.78 -2.82 -3.38
CA ALA A 97 16.56 -3.89 -4.36
C ALA A 97 15.41 -3.58 -5.32
N LYS A 98 14.30 -3.02 -4.83
CA LYS A 98 13.15 -2.63 -5.68
C LYS A 98 13.41 -1.37 -6.50
N TRP A 99 14.30 -0.50 -6.05
CA TRP A 99 14.71 0.70 -6.77
C TRP A 99 15.76 0.43 -7.85
N ALA A 100 16.60 -0.60 -7.66
CA ALA A 100 17.71 -0.91 -8.56
C ALA A 100 17.30 -0.97 -10.05
N PRO A 101 16.18 -1.61 -10.47
CA PRO A 101 15.77 -1.60 -11.87
C PRO A 101 15.52 -0.20 -12.43
N TYR A 102 14.84 0.66 -11.66
CA TYR A 102 14.55 2.04 -12.07
C TYR A 102 15.83 2.85 -12.19
N ARG A 103 16.76 2.66 -11.24
CA ARG A 103 18.08 3.28 -11.30
C ARG A 103 18.83 2.86 -12.57
N SER A 104 18.88 1.56 -12.88
CA SER A 104 19.55 1.05 -14.08
C SER A 104 18.93 1.57 -15.36
N PHE A 105 17.59 1.66 -15.44
CA PHE A 105 16.91 2.30 -16.56
C PHE A 105 17.34 3.77 -16.73
N LEU A 106 17.34 4.55 -15.64
CA LEU A 106 17.75 5.96 -15.67
C LEU A 106 19.22 6.15 -16.04
N GLU A 107 20.11 5.27 -15.56
CA GLU A 107 21.54 5.29 -15.88
C GLU A 107 21.81 4.95 -17.35
N GLY A 108 20.98 4.09 -17.96
CA GLY A 108 21.07 3.73 -19.37
C GLY A 108 20.37 4.70 -20.34
N LEU A 109 19.60 5.65 -19.83
CA LEU A 109 18.80 6.55 -20.65
C LEU A 109 19.66 7.67 -21.25
N SER A 110 19.79 7.69 -22.58
CA SER A 110 20.38 8.81 -23.30
C SER A 110 19.32 9.88 -23.57
N LEU A 111 19.58 11.11 -23.10
CA LEU A 111 18.67 12.24 -23.28
C LEU A 111 19.26 13.24 -24.30
N PRO A 112 18.46 13.73 -25.26
CA PRO A 112 18.92 14.71 -26.24
C PRO A 112 19.33 16.02 -25.56
N GLU A 113 20.25 16.76 -26.17
CA GLU A 113 20.72 18.05 -25.66
C GLU A 113 19.57 19.01 -25.35
N LYS A 114 19.75 19.83 -24.31
CA LYS A 114 18.74 20.82 -23.94
C LYS A 114 18.71 21.95 -24.97
N THR A 115 17.51 22.43 -25.29
CA THR A 115 17.32 23.61 -26.12
C THR A 115 16.90 24.82 -25.28
N ARG A 116 16.81 26.00 -25.89
CA ARG A 116 16.28 27.20 -25.21
C ARG A 116 14.76 27.15 -25.02
N ASN A 117 14.08 26.23 -25.72
CA ASN A 117 12.64 26.09 -25.65
C ASN A 117 12.26 25.15 -24.50
N ALA A 118 11.58 25.69 -23.49
CA ALA A 118 11.17 24.93 -22.32
C ALA A 118 10.21 23.77 -22.66
N THR A 119 9.29 23.99 -23.59
CA THR A 119 8.34 22.96 -24.06
C THR A 119 9.08 21.81 -24.72
N GLU A 120 10.05 22.11 -25.58
CA GLU A 120 10.87 21.10 -26.25
C GLU A 120 11.69 20.26 -25.24
N ASN A 121 12.27 20.90 -24.24
CA ASN A 121 12.97 20.21 -23.15
C ASN A 121 12.07 19.26 -22.36
N ILE A 122 10.82 19.66 -22.07
CA ILE A 122 9.86 18.82 -21.36
C ILE A 122 9.48 17.61 -22.23
N THR A 123 9.09 17.87 -23.48
CA THR A 123 8.63 16.83 -24.42
C THR A 123 9.72 15.81 -24.70
N ASN A 124 10.95 16.25 -24.97
CA ASN A 124 12.01 15.37 -25.43
C ASN A 124 12.83 14.73 -24.30
N ARG A 125 12.63 15.15 -23.05
CA ARG A 125 13.40 14.63 -21.90
C ARG A 125 12.52 14.14 -20.75
N SER A 126 11.66 15.01 -20.20
CA SER A 126 10.89 14.68 -18.99
C SER A 126 9.78 13.66 -19.25
N ILE A 127 9.06 13.78 -20.37
CA ILE A 127 7.97 12.85 -20.72
C ILE A 127 8.49 11.42 -20.92
N PRO A 128 9.56 11.16 -21.72
CA PRO A 128 10.11 9.82 -21.90
C PRO A 128 10.58 9.17 -20.59
N VAL A 129 11.20 9.95 -19.69
CA VAL A 129 11.61 9.46 -18.36
C VAL A 129 10.39 8.98 -17.57
N ALA A 130 9.33 9.79 -17.51
CA ALA A 130 8.12 9.46 -16.77
C ALA A 130 7.40 8.22 -17.36
N GLN A 131 7.32 8.14 -18.68
CA GLN A 131 6.74 6.99 -19.39
C GLN A 131 7.52 5.71 -19.12
N GLY A 132 8.85 5.73 -19.28
CA GLY A 132 9.68 4.56 -19.01
C GLY A 132 9.58 4.07 -17.56
N MET A 133 9.56 4.99 -16.58
CA MET A 133 9.32 4.62 -15.18
C MET A 133 7.91 4.04 -14.94
N GLN A 134 6.89 4.52 -15.66
CA GLN A 134 5.53 4.01 -15.57
C GLN A 134 5.40 2.60 -16.17
N ASP A 135 6.07 2.35 -17.28
CA ASP A 135 6.07 1.04 -17.94
C ASP A 135 6.75 -0.01 -17.06
N MET A 136 7.91 0.34 -16.48
CA MET A 136 8.58 -0.50 -15.47
C MET A 136 7.68 -0.83 -14.28
N LYS A 137 6.86 0.14 -13.83
CA LYS A 137 5.93 -0.06 -12.70
C LYS A 137 4.81 -1.03 -13.02
N ARG A 138 4.36 -1.06 -14.28
CA ARG A 138 3.29 -1.95 -14.77
C ARG A 138 3.79 -3.36 -15.09
N GLY A 139 5.08 -3.64 -14.92
CA GLY A 139 5.68 -4.91 -15.31
C GLY A 139 6.07 -4.97 -16.79
N GLY A 140 6.03 -3.83 -17.50
CA GLY A 140 6.57 -3.69 -18.84
C GLY A 140 8.09 -3.57 -18.77
N ALA A 141 8.79 -4.70 -18.74
CA ALA A 141 10.10 -4.76 -19.38
C ALA A 141 9.83 -5.09 -20.85
N SER A 142 10.31 -4.22 -21.73
CA SER A 142 10.46 -4.53 -23.17
C SER A 142 11.37 -5.72 -23.37
#